data_AF-A0A927NKR4-F1
#
_entry.id   AF-A0A927NKR4-F1
#
_cell.length_a   1.000
_cell.length_b   1.000
_cell.length_c   1.000
_cell.angle_alpha   90.00
_cell.angle_beta   90.00
_cell.angle_gamma   90.00
#
_symmetry.space_group_name_H-M   'P 1'
#
loop_
_entity.id
_entity.type
_entity.pdbx_description
1 polymer ?
#
loop_
_entity_poly.entity_id
_entity_poly.type
_entity_poly.pdbx_seq_one_letter_code
_entity_poly.pdbx_strand_id
1 'polypeptide(L)'
;EIAVEELFFVKNITTGINVAHARGIILLASIHACGRLYEYTPLQIKQAMTGYGRAEKRQIQEMVKLYLNLPKIPRPDDAADALAIALTHAQTNKMTSQFSL
;
A
#
# COMPACT_ATOMS: atom_id res chain seq x y z
N GLU A 1 -6.32 -10.49 -6.86
CA GLU A 1 -5.44 -9.35 -7.14
C GLU A 1 -4.60 -9.06 -5.90
N ILE A 2 -3.45 -8.42 -6.07
CA ILE A 2 -2.52 -8.06 -5.00
C ILE A 2 -2.14 -6.59 -5.14
N ALA A 3 -2.02 -5.89 -4.02
CA ALA A 3 -1.59 -4.51 -3.96
C ALA A 3 -0.31 -4.40 -3.14
N VAL A 4 0.66 -3.60 -3.60
CA VAL A 4 1.95 -3.40 -2.94
C VAL A 4 2.31 -1.91 -2.92
N GLU A 5 3.14 -1.51 -1.95
CA GLU A 5 3.71 -0.16 -1.91
C GLU A 5 4.83 -0.02 -2.94
N GLU A 6 4.85 1.12 -3.62
CA GLU A 6 5.92 1.50 -4.53
C GLU A 6 7.14 2.04 -3.76
N LEU A 7 8.31 1.48 -4.02
CA LEU A 7 9.56 1.88 -3.38
C LEU A 7 10.24 3.00 -4.18
N PHE A 8 10.47 4.15 -3.55
CA PHE A 8 11.29 5.24 -4.10
C PHE A 8 12.72 5.22 -3.54
N PHE A 9 13.71 5.09 -4.41
CA PHE A 9 15.13 5.26 -4.06
C PHE A 9 15.64 6.60 -4.57
N VAL A 10 15.99 7.52 -3.67
CA VAL A 10 16.47 8.87 -4.06
C VAL A 10 17.98 9.08 -3.81
N LYS A 11 18.62 8.35 -2.88
CA LYS A 11 19.99 8.69 -2.45
C LYS A 11 21.02 7.55 -2.36
N ASN A 12 20.61 6.28 -2.17
CA ASN A 12 21.56 5.19 -1.92
C ASN A 12 21.47 4.09 -2.98
N ILE A 13 22.28 4.24 -4.04
CA ILE A 13 22.29 3.34 -5.21
C ILE A 13 22.77 1.92 -4.82
N THR A 14 23.78 1.81 -3.97
CA THR A 14 24.41 0.52 -3.58
C THR A 14 23.46 -0.39 -2.80
N THR A 15 22.68 0.15 -1.86
CA THR A 15 21.65 -0.62 -1.15
C THR A 15 20.40 -0.83 -2.00
N GLY A 16 20.10 0.12 -2.90
CA GLY A 16 18.95 0.04 -3.81
C GLY A 16 18.98 -1.17 -4.73
N ILE A 17 20.15 -1.57 -5.24
CA ILE A 17 20.29 -2.74 -6.13
C ILE A 17 19.87 -4.04 -5.44
N ASN A 18 20.33 -4.28 -4.20
CA ASN A 18 19.99 -5.49 -3.46
C ASN A 18 18.48 -5.58 -3.17
N VAL A 19 17.87 -4.45 -2.80
CA VAL A 19 16.42 -4.39 -2.56
C VAL A 19 15.64 -4.55 -3.88
N ALA A 20 16.14 -4.00 -4.99
CA ALA A 20 15.52 -4.16 -6.31
C ALA A 20 15.52 -5.63 -6.78
N HIS A 21 16.60 -6.38 -6.56
CA HIS A 21 16.63 -7.82 -6.86
C HIS A 21 15.58 -8.59 -6.05
N ALA A 22 15.51 -8.36 -4.74
CA ALA A 22 14.52 -9.00 -3.87
C ALA A 22 13.08 -8.64 -4.30
N ARG A 23 12.84 -7.35 -4.58
CA ARG A 23 11.54 -6.87 -5.07
C ARG A 23 11.14 -7.53 -6.38
N GLY A 24 12.06 -7.66 -7.34
CA GLY A 24 11.78 -8.28 -8.63
C GLY A 24 11.22 -9.71 -8.49
N ILE A 25 11.83 -10.52 -7.62
CA ILE A 25 11.36 -11.88 -7.33
C ILE A 25 9.99 -11.86 -6.66
N ILE A 26 9.77 -10.96 -5.68
CA ILE A 26 8.50 -10.83 -4.97
C ILE A 26 7.37 -10.46 -5.94
N LEU A 27 7.58 -9.47 -6.81
CA LEU A 27 6.57 -9.03 -7.79
C LEU A 27 6.26 -10.14 -8.78
N LEU A 28 7.28 -10.82 -9.30
CA LEU A 28 7.11 -11.95 -10.21
C LEU A 28 6.26 -13.05 -9.56
N ALA A 29 6.67 -13.52 -8.37
CA ALA A 29 5.94 -14.56 -7.63
C ALA A 29 4.49 -14.14 -7.33
N SER A 30 4.28 -12.87 -6.98
CA SER A 30 2.96 -12.32 -6.68
C SER A 30 2.05 -12.28 -7.90
N ILE A 31 2.56 -11.91 -9.07
CA ILE A 31 1.81 -11.93 -10.33
C ILE A 31 1.45 -13.36 -10.71
N HIS A 32 2.39 -14.30 -10.59
CA HIS A 32 2.14 -15.72 -10.87
C HIS A 32 1.07 -16.33 -9.94
N ALA A 33 1.00 -15.91 -8.67
CA ALA A 33 0.02 -16.42 -7.71
C ALA A 33 -1.35 -15.73 -7.78
N CYS A 34 -1.39 -14.41 -7.99
CA CYS A 34 -2.60 -13.59 -7.82
C CYS A 34 -3.17 -12.99 -9.13
N GLY A 35 -2.44 -13.11 -10.25
CA GLY A 35 -2.85 -12.73 -11.62
C GLY A 35 -2.89 -11.23 -11.93
N ARG A 36 -3.18 -10.36 -10.95
CA ARG A 36 -3.22 -8.90 -11.10
C ARG A 36 -2.48 -8.23 -9.96
N LEU A 37 -1.53 -7.36 -10.29
CA LEU A 37 -0.70 -6.62 -9.35
C LEU A 37 -0.92 -5.12 -9.51
N TYR A 38 -1.07 -4.42 -8.39
CA TYR A 38 -1.26 -2.97 -8.32
C TYR A 38 -0.20 -2.36 -7.40
N GLU A 39 0.36 -1.22 -7.81
CA GLU A 39 1.37 -0.51 -7.05
C GLU A 39 0.83 0.86 -6.64
N TYR A 40 1.11 1.26 -5.40
CA TYR A 40 0.69 2.54 -4.85
C TYR A 40 1.86 3.28 -4.24
N THR A 41 2.03 4.55 -4.63
CA THR A 41 3.02 5.45 -4.02
C THR A 41 2.66 5.72 -2.54
N PRO A 42 3.65 6.02 -1.69
CA PRO A 42 3.38 6.46 -0.32
C PRO A 42 2.44 7.66 -0.24
N LEU A 43 2.46 8.53 -1.27
CA LEU A 43 1.58 9.68 -1.37
C LEU A 43 0.12 9.27 -1.62
N GLN A 44 -0.11 8.33 -2.54
CA GLN A 44 -1.45 7.81 -2.84
C GLN A 44 -2.06 7.12 -1.63
N ILE A 45 -1.28 6.32 -0.90
CA ILE A 45 -1.75 5.65 0.34
C ILE A 45 -2.16 6.70 1.38
N LYS A 46 -1.33 7.73 1.59
CA LYS A 46 -1.66 8.84 2.50
C LYS A 46 -2.93 9.57 2.08
N GLN A 47 -3.04 9.95 0.81
CA GLN A 47 -4.21 10.63 0.29
C GLN A 47 -5.49 9.80 0.43
N ALA A 48 -5.44 8.50 0.14
CA ALA A 48 -6.58 7.61 0.26
C ALA A 48 -7.03 7.45 1.73
N MET A 49 -6.08 7.31 2.66
CA MET A 49 -6.40 7.06 4.07
C MET A 49 -6.82 8.31 4.82
N THR A 50 -6.18 9.46 4.59
CA THR A 50 -6.39 10.68 5.39
C THR A 50 -6.97 11.85 4.62
N GLY A 51 -7.12 11.75 3.30
CA GLY A 51 -7.60 12.84 2.43
C GLY A 51 -6.53 13.88 2.05
N TYR A 52 -5.29 13.76 2.56
CA TYR A 52 -4.19 14.66 2.19
C TYR A 52 -2.83 13.96 2.22
N GLY A 53 -1.95 14.32 1.29
CA GLY A 53 -0.70 13.57 1.05
C GLY A 53 0.43 13.76 2.06
N ARG A 54 0.29 14.68 3.01
CA ARG A 54 1.33 15.00 4.02
C ARG A 54 1.09 14.33 5.37
N ALA A 55 0.21 13.34 5.45
CA ALA A 55 -0.07 12.64 6.69
C ALA A 55 1.16 11.88 7.22
N GLU A 56 1.27 11.87 8.54
CA GLU A 56 2.26 11.09 9.28
C GLU A 56 1.85 9.62 9.34
N LYS A 57 2.82 8.71 9.50
CA LYS A 57 2.57 7.26 9.56
C LYS A 57 1.54 6.89 10.63
N ARG A 58 1.60 7.53 11.81
CA ARG A 58 0.65 7.29 12.89
C ARG A 58 -0.79 7.67 12.51
N GLN A 59 -0.98 8.71 11.70
CA GLN A 59 -2.31 9.10 11.26
C GLN A 59 -2.91 8.05 10.32
N ILE A 60 -2.12 7.47 9.43
CA ILE A 60 -2.54 6.35 8.58
C ILE A 60 -2.99 5.17 9.46
N GLN A 61 -2.20 4.81 10.47
CA GLN A 61 -2.48 3.70 11.37
C GLN A 61 -3.80 3.90 12.17
N GLU A 62 -4.05 5.12 12.66
CA GLU A 62 -5.32 5.45 13.32
C GLU A 62 -6.49 5.38 12.34
N MET A 63 -6.31 5.84 11.09
CA MET A 63 -7.36 5.72 10.07
C MET A 63 -7.67 4.25 9.75
N VAL A 64 -6.66 3.39 9.62
CA VAL A 64 -6.87 1.94 9.42
C VAL A 64 -7.71 1.35 10.55
N LYS A 65 -7.40 1.69 11.80
CA LYS A 65 -8.19 1.28 12.97
C LYS A 65 -9.64 1.72 12.84
N LEU A 66 -9.88 2.97 12.46
CA LEU A 66 -11.23 3.53 12.29
C LEU A 66 -12.00 2.85 11.15
N TYR A 67 -11.38 2.70 9.97
CA TYR A 67 -12.01 2.06 8.80
C TYR A 67 -12.42 0.61 9.06
N LEU A 68 -11.63 -0.12 9.85
CA LEU A 68 -11.87 -1.53 10.17
C LEU A 68 -12.56 -1.72 11.54
N ASN A 69 -12.98 -0.63 12.19
CA ASN A 69 -13.60 -0.64 13.52
C ASN A 69 -12.84 -1.49 14.56
N LEU A 70 -11.50 -1.38 14.56
CA LEU A 70 -10.64 -2.16 15.45
C LEU A 70 -10.53 -1.48 16.83
N PRO A 71 -10.45 -2.26 17.92
CA PRO A 71 -10.34 -1.70 19.28
C PRO A 71 -9.00 -0.96 19.50
N LYS A 72 -7.96 -1.34 18.77
CA LYS A 72 -6.61 -0.77 18.85
C LYS A 72 -5.93 -0.75 17.49
N ILE A 73 -4.88 0.06 17.36
CA ILE A 73 -4.03 0.08 16.17
C ILE A 73 -3.49 -1.35 15.92
N PRO A 74 -3.59 -1.88 14.68
CA PRO A 74 -3.03 -3.19 14.33
C PRO A 74 -1.55 -3.26 14.66
N ARG A 75 -1.11 -4.39 15.22
CA ARG A 75 0.30 -4.70 15.44
C ARG A 75 0.63 -6.06 14.82
N PRO A 76 1.84 -6.27 14.29
CA PRO A 76 2.96 -5.31 14.20
C PRO A 76 2.69 -4.17 13.20
N ASP A 77 3.56 -3.15 13.17
CA ASP A 77 3.40 -1.98 12.30
C ASP A 77 3.25 -2.39 10.81
N ASP A 78 3.96 -3.44 10.38
CA ASP A 78 3.87 -3.99 9.03
C ASP A 78 2.46 -4.47 8.67
N ALA A 79 1.71 -4.98 9.67
CA ALA A 79 0.32 -5.39 9.46
C ALA A 79 -0.60 -4.17 9.26
N ALA A 80 -0.34 -3.06 9.96
CA ALA A 80 -1.10 -1.83 9.75
C ALA A 80 -0.82 -1.24 8.36
N ASP A 81 0.43 -1.28 7.90
CA ASP A 81 0.83 -0.81 6.58
C ASP A 81 0.20 -1.67 5.47
N ALA A 82 0.22 -3.00 5.61
CA ALA A 82 -0.44 -3.91 4.67
C ALA A 82 -1.97 -3.66 4.58
N LEU A 83 -2.62 -3.43 5.72
CA LEU A 83 -4.05 -3.09 5.76
C LEU A 83 -4.33 -1.72 5.10
N ALA A 84 -3.46 -0.73 5.29
CA ALA A 84 -3.58 0.57 4.64
C ALA A 84 -3.52 0.45 3.10
N ILE A 85 -2.59 -0.36 2.59
CA ILE A 85 -2.45 -0.63 1.14
C ILE A 85 -3.70 -1.34 0.61
N ALA A 86 -4.20 -2.34 1.33
CA ALA A 86 -5.42 -3.06 0.95
C ALA A 86 -6.65 -2.14 0.92
N LEU A 87 -6.81 -1.27 1.91
CA LEU A 87 -7.89 -0.28 1.95
C LEU A 87 -7.77 0.75 0.82
N THR A 88 -6.54 1.22 0.55
CA THR A 88 -6.25 2.12 -0.58
C THR A 88 -6.71 1.49 -1.88
N HIS A 89 -6.31 0.23 -2.11
CA HIS A 89 -6.71 -0.53 -3.29
C HIS A 89 -8.23 -0.70 -3.40
N ALA A 90 -8.90 -1.06 -2.30
CA ALA A 90 -10.35 -1.21 -2.26
C ALA A 90 -11.09 0.10 -2.59
N GLN A 91 -10.58 1.24 -2.13
CA GLN A 91 -11.15 2.56 -2.43
C GLN A 91 -10.91 2.98 -3.89
N THR A 92 -9.72 2.70 -4.44
CA THR A 92 -9.43 2.97 -5.85
C THR A 92 -10.26 2.10 -6.80
N ASN A 93 -10.39 0.79 -6.52
CA ASN A 93 -11.19 -0.12 -7.36
C ASN A 93 -12.68 0.22 -7.35
N LYS A 94 -13.24 0.70 -6.23
CA LYS A 94 -14.64 1.17 -6.17
C LYS A 94 -14.92 2.30 -7.16
N MET A 95 -13.98 3.24 -7.33
CA MET A 95 -14.11 4.30 -8.34
C MET A 95 -14.16 3.72 -9.76
N THR A 96 -13.34 2.71 -10.08
CA THR A 96 -13.35 2.09 -11.42
C THR A 96 -14.66 1.34 -11.71
N SER A 97 -15.24 0.64 -10.73
CA SER A 97 -16.51 -0.08 -10.92
C SER A 97 -17.73 0.82 -11.14
N GLN A 98 -17.68 2.08 -10.69
CA GLN A 98 -18.80 3.02 -10.83
C GLN A 98 -18.85 3.73 -12.20
N PHE A 99 -17.82 3.55 -13.03
CA PHE A 99 -17.75 4.08 -14.40
C PHE A 99 -17.79 2.97 -15.48
N SER A 100 -18.16 1.75 -15.12
CA SER A 100 -18.44 0.69 -16.09
C SER A 100 -19.89 0.87 -16.58
N LEU A 101 -20.07 1.61 -17.69
CA LEU A 101 -21.31 1.66 -18.47
C LEU A 101 -21.48 0.39 -19.31
#